data_AF-A0A950NKE3-F1
#
_entry.id   AF-A0A950NKE3-F1
#
_cell.length_a   1.000
_cell.length_b   1.000
_cell.length_c   1.000
_cell.angle_alpha   90.00
_cell.angle_beta   90.00
_cell.angle_gamma   90.00
#
_symmetry.space_group_name_H-M   'P 1'
#
loop_
_entity.id
_entity.type
_entity.pdbx_description
1 polymer ?
#
loop_
_entity_poly.entity_id
_entity_poly.type
_entity_poly.pdbx_seq_one_letter_code
_entity_poly.pdbx_strand_id
1 'polypeptide(L)'
;MAPEHSGRTELPLQYFLENEYQSLIEIFHWVTNLAASVYTDTTAIVPPEAGYASTTISPNHLLAQEFLLNFKRSSLDLTVPAGVAGYFDFPARSSLTLRPHREEEDGAAGRIVKLPPYQNVNASLGVTVRARRSRRQFSDRAMPLRTLSTILYYASGVTGELPLVSEDNDLQWPSYALGSPGLAQATAASSGGGLNPVSLYLVVERVEGLTEGTYVYLPSTHSLKRLRAADEQIREEHRALGQSWGPNLDPSTVGVAVYYVYSVYENARKYGDLGLLFAAIEAGEMAAHIHLISTATNVGSSDLGGWEKVPTERFLGLDGLSKQLIHATVLGMAV
;
A
#
# COMPACT_ATOMS: atom_id res chain seq x y z
N MET A 1 -50.43 15.59 27.09
CA MET A 1 -49.57 14.98 28.12
C MET A 1 -49.05 13.68 27.54
N ALA A 2 -47.74 13.61 27.27
CA ALA A 2 -47.08 12.37 26.81
C ALA A 2 -46.87 11.42 28.00
N PRO A 3 -46.95 10.10 27.82
CA PRO A 3 -46.76 9.15 28.92
C PRO A 3 -45.27 9.07 29.31
N GLU A 4 -45.01 9.06 30.62
CA GLU A 4 -43.67 8.91 31.20
C GLU A 4 -43.06 7.56 30.82
N HIS A 5 -41.85 7.59 30.24
CA HIS A 5 -41.06 6.39 30.02
C HIS A 5 -40.62 5.79 31.37
N SER A 6 -41.02 4.54 31.65
CA SER A 6 -40.51 3.77 32.79
C SER A 6 -38.99 3.67 32.68
N GLY A 7 -38.28 4.18 33.70
CA GLY A 7 -36.82 4.19 33.74
C GLY A 7 -36.22 2.80 33.50
N ARG A 8 -35.08 2.75 32.80
CA ARG A 8 -34.31 1.53 32.57
C ARG A 8 -33.92 0.93 33.92
N THR A 9 -34.41 -0.27 34.21
CA THR A 9 -33.97 -1.06 35.37
C THR A 9 -32.57 -1.60 35.09
N GLU A 10 -31.60 -1.29 35.95
CA GLU A 10 -30.28 -1.92 35.91
C GLU A 10 -30.42 -3.42 36.20
N LEU A 11 -29.84 -4.25 35.34
CA LEU A 11 -29.79 -5.70 35.53
C LEU A 11 -28.61 -6.02 36.47
N PRO A 12 -28.83 -6.56 37.68
CA PRO A 12 -27.74 -6.81 38.61
C PRO A 12 -26.76 -7.84 38.05
N LEU A 13 -25.45 -7.53 38.11
CA LEU A 13 -24.39 -8.37 37.54
C LEU A 13 -24.45 -9.83 38.04
N GLN A 14 -24.72 -10.02 39.34
CA GLN A 14 -24.80 -11.34 39.93
C GLN A 14 -25.95 -12.17 39.33
N TYR A 15 -27.11 -11.53 39.13
CA TYR A 15 -28.25 -12.17 38.47
C TYR A 15 -27.93 -12.52 37.01
N PHE A 16 -27.27 -11.62 36.28
CA PHE A 16 -26.82 -11.88 34.91
C PHE A 16 -25.86 -13.07 34.83
N LEU A 17 -24.86 -13.14 35.70
CA LEU A 17 -23.87 -14.22 35.71
C LEU A 17 -24.49 -15.58 36.07
N GLU A 18 -25.48 -15.60 36.96
CA GLU A 18 -26.14 -16.83 37.42
C GLU A 18 -27.22 -17.34 36.46
N ASN A 19 -27.90 -16.44 35.74
CA ASN A 19 -29.12 -16.81 35.00
C ASN A 19 -29.04 -16.59 33.48
N GLU A 20 -28.28 -15.60 33.02
CA GLU A 20 -28.28 -15.17 31.61
C GLU A 20 -26.94 -15.46 30.91
N TYR A 21 -25.83 -15.44 31.65
CA TYR A 21 -24.47 -15.51 31.09
C TYR A 21 -24.17 -16.83 30.40
N GLN A 22 -24.62 -17.96 30.94
CA GLN A 22 -24.42 -19.26 30.28
C GLN A 22 -25.19 -19.36 28.96
N SER A 23 -26.45 -18.91 28.93
CA SER A 23 -27.21 -18.85 27.69
C SER A 23 -26.59 -17.88 26.68
N LEU A 24 -26.00 -16.78 27.14
CA LEU A 24 -25.28 -15.84 26.27
C LEU A 24 -23.96 -16.41 25.73
N ILE A 25 -23.23 -17.18 26.54
CA ILE A 25 -22.03 -17.93 26.14
C ILE A 25 -22.39 -19.02 25.12
N GLU A 26 -23.49 -19.75 25.33
CA GLU A 26 -23.99 -20.76 24.40
C GLU A 26 -24.45 -20.15 23.07
N ILE A 27 -25.16 -19.01 23.12
CA ILE A 27 -25.50 -18.24 21.93
C ILE A 27 -24.23 -17.74 21.24
N PHE A 28 -23.25 -17.24 21.99
CA PHE A 28 -21.99 -16.76 21.41
C PHE A 28 -21.24 -17.90 20.72
N HIS A 29 -21.09 -19.05 21.38
CA HIS A 29 -20.48 -20.27 20.82
C HIS A 29 -21.26 -20.84 19.64
N TRP A 30 -22.60 -20.79 19.67
CA TRP A 30 -23.44 -21.24 18.58
C TRP A 30 -23.33 -20.31 17.38
N VAL A 31 -23.36 -19.00 17.56
CA VAL A 31 -23.15 -17.99 16.51
C VAL A 31 -21.74 -18.06 15.92
N THR A 32 -20.69 -18.27 16.74
CA THR A 32 -19.32 -18.42 16.21
C THR A 32 -19.12 -19.71 15.42
N ASN A 33 -19.84 -20.78 15.75
CA ASN A 33 -19.75 -22.07 15.04
C ASN A 33 -20.84 -22.27 13.99
N LEU A 34 -21.80 -21.36 13.88
CA LEU A 34 -22.91 -21.40 12.91
C LEU A 34 -22.40 -21.51 11.47
N ALA A 35 -21.23 -20.90 11.24
CA ALA A 35 -20.46 -20.92 10.01
C ALA A 35 -20.19 -22.33 9.43
N ALA A 36 -20.16 -23.37 10.28
CA ALA A 36 -19.94 -24.75 9.87
C ALA A 36 -21.22 -25.61 9.87
N SER A 37 -22.38 -25.01 10.13
CA SER A 37 -23.65 -25.70 10.30
C SER A 37 -24.44 -25.81 8.99
N VAL A 38 -24.92 -27.02 8.69
CA VAL A 38 -25.83 -27.29 7.55
C VAL A 38 -27.24 -26.71 7.74
N TYR A 39 -27.53 -26.12 8.90
CA TYR A 39 -28.84 -25.55 9.24
C TYR A 39 -28.88 -24.01 9.18
N THR A 40 -27.86 -23.37 8.60
CA THR A 40 -27.73 -21.90 8.55
C THR A 40 -28.98 -21.23 7.95
N ASP A 41 -29.59 -21.85 6.93
CA ASP A 41 -30.76 -21.29 6.22
C ASP A 41 -32.10 -21.39 6.97
N THR A 42 -32.17 -22.08 8.12
CA THR A 42 -33.42 -22.24 8.90
C THR A 42 -33.46 -21.40 10.18
N THR A 43 -32.42 -20.60 10.43
CA THR A 43 -32.31 -19.76 11.63
C THR A 43 -32.58 -18.29 11.30
N ALA A 44 -33.42 -17.61 12.11
CA ALA A 44 -33.81 -16.21 11.88
C ALA A 44 -32.72 -15.17 12.23
N ILE A 45 -31.48 -15.62 12.42
CA ILE A 45 -30.32 -14.78 12.75
C ILE A 45 -29.39 -14.81 11.55
N VAL A 46 -29.30 -13.69 10.84
CA VAL A 46 -28.50 -13.54 9.62
C VAL A 46 -27.09 -13.07 10.02
N PRO A 47 -26.04 -13.92 9.91
CA PRO A 47 -24.67 -13.45 10.10
C PRO A 47 -24.32 -12.42 9.01
N PRO A 48 -23.24 -11.63 9.16
CA PRO A 48 -22.91 -10.58 8.18
C PRO A 48 -22.78 -11.19 6.77
N GLU A 49 -23.79 -11.01 5.93
CA GLU A 49 -23.93 -11.63 4.61
C GLU A 49 -22.72 -11.36 3.70
N ALA A 50 -22.00 -10.26 3.95
CA ALA A 50 -20.83 -9.83 3.21
C ALA A 50 -19.60 -10.73 3.39
N GLY A 51 -19.58 -11.67 4.34
CA GLY A 51 -18.54 -12.71 4.42
C GLY A 51 -18.95 -14.05 3.80
N TYR A 52 -20.25 -14.26 3.56
CA TYR A 52 -20.85 -15.55 3.23
C TYR A 52 -21.46 -15.66 1.83
N ALA A 53 -21.82 -14.52 1.22
CA ALA A 53 -22.40 -14.51 -0.11
C ALA A 53 -21.45 -15.09 -1.17
N SER A 54 -20.14 -15.01 -0.96
CA SER A 54 -19.15 -15.55 -1.89
C SER A 54 -19.15 -17.07 -1.96
N THR A 55 -19.24 -17.78 -0.83
CA THR A 55 -19.17 -19.25 -0.76
C THR A 55 -20.42 -19.95 -1.29
N THR A 56 -21.56 -19.27 -1.35
CA THR A 56 -22.83 -19.80 -1.88
C THR A 56 -23.14 -19.34 -3.31
N ILE A 57 -22.73 -18.13 -3.71
CA ILE A 57 -23.04 -17.56 -5.04
C ILE A 57 -21.90 -17.78 -6.04
N SER A 58 -20.66 -17.93 -5.58
CA SER A 58 -19.53 -18.21 -6.47
C SER A 58 -19.35 -19.73 -6.61
N PRO A 59 -19.86 -20.36 -7.69
CA PRO A 59 -19.57 -21.78 -7.97
C PRO A 59 -18.09 -22.03 -8.30
N ASN A 60 -17.32 -20.94 -8.49
CA ASN A 60 -15.92 -20.98 -8.86
C ASN A 60 -15.12 -20.44 -7.66
N HIS A 61 -14.15 -21.21 -7.15
CA HIS A 61 -13.25 -20.84 -6.04
C HIS A 61 -12.24 -19.73 -6.41
N LEU A 62 -12.66 -18.73 -7.20
CA LEU A 62 -11.82 -17.62 -7.63
C LEU A 62 -11.84 -16.53 -6.56
N LEU A 63 -10.73 -16.41 -5.81
CA LEU A 63 -10.57 -15.44 -4.72
C LEU A 63 -10.97 -14.00 -5.10
N ALA A 64 -10.65 -13.56 -6.31
CA ALA A 64 -11.01 -12.21 -6.77
C ALA A 64 -12.53 -12.01 -6.89
N GLN A 65 -13.26 -13.05 -7.32
CA GLN A 65 -14.72 -13.02 -7.39
C GLN A 65 -15.31 -13.01 -5.99
N GLU A 66 -14.78 -13.84 -5.09
CA GLU A 66 -15.21 -13.85 -3.68
C GLU A 66 -14.96 -12.50 -3.02
N PHE A 67 -13.78 -11.91 -3.20
CA PHE A 67 -13.43 -10.58 -2.72
C PHE A 67 -14.41 -9.51 -3.22
N LEU A 68 -14.73 -9.50 -4.53
CA LEU A 68 -15.67 -8.54 -5.11
C LEU A 68 -17.13 -8.77 -4.71
N LEU A 69 -17.54 -10.02 -4.44
CA LEU A 69 -18.87 -10.32 -3.93
C LEU A 69 -19.02 -9.89 -2.46
N ASN A 70 -17.98 -10.10 -1.67
CA ASN A 70 -17.88 -9.62 -0.29
C ASN A 70 -17.78 -8.09 -0.21
N PHE A 71 -17.44 -7.43 -1.33
CA PHE A 71 -17.49 -5.98 -1.47
C PHE A 71 -18.91 -5.39 -1.63
N LYS A 72 -19.96 -6.21 -1.70
CA LYS A 72 -21.35 -5.71 -1.76
C LYS A 72 -21.73 -5.03 -0.45
N ARG A 73 -21.63 -3.69 -0.45
CA ARG A 73 -22.01 -2.87 0.69
C ARG A 73 -23.53 -2.80 0.82
N SER A 74 -24.03 -3.25 1.97
CA SER A 74 -25.36 -2.88 2.45
C SER A 74 -25.28 -1.49 3.09
N SER A 75 -26.35 -0.70 3.00
CA SER A 75 -26.48 0.54 3.79
C SER A 75 -26.48 0.30 5.30
N LEU A 76 -26.58 -0.96 5.73
CA LEU A 76 -26.49 -1.40 7.13
C LEU A 76 -25.05 -1.73 7.56
N ASP A 77 -24.07 -1.75 6.64
CA ASP A 77 -22.67 -1.96 6.98
C ASP A 77 -22.07 -0.70 7.61
N LEU A 78 -21.89 -0.73 8.93
CA LEU A 78 -21.35 0.37 9.72
C LEU A 78 -19.82 0.40 9.76
N THR A 79 -19.11 -0.57 9.16
CA THR A 79 -17.65 -0.70 9.27
C THR A 79 -16.92 0.51 8.71
N VAL A 80 -17.37 1.00 7.55
CA VAL A 80 -16.78 2.18 6.90
C VAL A 80 -17.18 3.47 7.61
N PRO A 81 -18.47 3.71 7.96
CA PRO A 81 -18.82 4.81 8.85
C PRO A 81 -18.02 4.83 10.16
N ALA A 82 -17.80 3.68 10.80
CA ALA A 82 -17.01 3.59 12.04
C ALA A 82 -15.50 3.84 11.80
N GLY A 83 -14.92 3.25 10.75
CA GLY A 83 -13.51 3.43 10.39
C GLY A 83 -13.18 4.83 9.88
N VAL A 84 -14.15 5.51 9.26
CA VAL A 84 -14.02 6.89 8.77
C VAL A 84 -14.46 7.92 9.82
N ALA A 85 -15.30 7.57 10.80
CA ALA A 85 -15.64 8.46 11.91
C ALA A 85 -14.37 8.95 12.64
N GLY A 86 -13.39 8.06 12.82
CA GLY A 86 -12.07 8.37 13.37
C GLY A 86 -11.07 9.02 12.40
N TYR A 87 -11.45 9.31 11.15
CA TYR A 87 -10.53 9.84 10.14
C TYR A 87 -10.27 11.34 10.30
N PHE A 88 -11.23 12.08 10.85
CA PHE A 88 -11.00 13.48 11.22
C PHE A 88 -10.43 13.61 12.64
N ASP A 89 -10.40 12.50 13.40
CA ASP A 89 -9.79 12.44 14.73
C ASP A 89 -8.25 12.36 14.69
N PHE A 90 -7.66 12.57 15.86
CA PHE A 90 -6.23 12.49 16.18
C PHE A 90 -5.42 11.37 15.46
N PRO A 91 -5.86 10.10 15.38
CA PRO A 91 -5.02 9.01 14.86
C PRO A 91 -4.76 9.10 13.35
N ALA A 92 -5.70 9.64 12.57
CA ALA A 92 -5.55 9.81 11.14
C ALA A 92 -4.71 11.04 10.81
N ARG A 93 -4.96 12.17 11.46
CA ARG A 93 -4.11 13.37 11.32
C ARG A 93 -2.65 13.08 11.71
N SER A 94 -2.44 12.42 12.85
CA SER A 94 -1.09 12.05 13.30
C SER A 94 -0.36 11.15 12.32
N SER A 95 -1.04 10.16 11.73
CA SER A 95 -0.39 9.27 10.75
C SER A 95 0.10 9.98 9.49
N LEU A 96 -0.62 11.02 9.04
CA LEU A 96 -0.24 11.80 7.87
C LEU A 96 0.97 12.69 8.15
N THR A 97 1.08 13.20 9.39
CA THR A 97 2.19 14.05 9.82
C THR A 97 3.42 13.27 10.29
N LEU A 98 3.28 11.98 10.62
CA LEU A 98 4.37 11.17 11.20
C LEU A 98 5.29 10.51 10.18
N ARG A 99 4.90 10.47 8.90
CA ARG A 99 5.72 9.86 7.84
C ARG A 99 7.14 10.44 7.75
N PRO A 100 7.35 11.77 7.76
CA PRO A 100 8.69 12.35 7.74
C PRO A 100 9.54 11.87 8.92
N HIS A 101 8.97 11.80 10.12
CA HIS A 101 9.70 11.35 11.32
C HIS A 101 10.12 9.88 11.23
N ARG A 102 9.26 9.01 10.69
CA ARG A 102 9.63 7.61 10.42
C ARG A 102 10.78 7.51 9.43
N GLU A 103 10.77 8.32 8.37
CA GLU A 103 11.86 8.34 7.38
C GLU A 103 13.15 8.96 7.95
N GLU A 104 13.06 9.92 8.87
CA GLU A 104 14.20 10.50 9.59
C GLU A 104 14.86 9.49 10.55
N GLU A 105 14.06 8.74 11.32
CA GLU A 105 14.56 7.64 12.17
C GLU A 105 15.27 6.57 11.32
N ASP A 106 14.68 6.21 10.19
CA ASP A 106 15.28 5.30 9.21
C ASP A 106 16.58 5.86 8.63
N GLY A 107 16.70 7.19 8.52
CA GLY A 107 17.85 7.91 8.00
C GLY A 107 19.04 7.98 8.97
N ALA A 108 18.78 7.99 10.27
CA ALA A 108 19.82 8.03 11.31
C ALA A 108 20.75 6.80 11.30
N ALA A 109 20.35 5.70 10.67
CA ALA A 109 21.13 4.45 10.57
C ALA A 109 22.32 4.50 9.57
N GLY A 110 22.67 5.66 9.01
CA GLY A 110 23.95 5.89 8.30
C GLY A 110 24.08 5.26 6.91
N ARG A 111 22.98 4.87 6.26
CA ARG A 111 22.96 4.23 4.92
C ARG A 111 22.13 4.98 3.87
N ILE A 112 22.02 6.30 4.02
CA ILE A 112 21.22 7.15 3.13
C ILE A 112 22.08 7.71 2.00
N VAL A 113 21.60 7.57 0.77
CA VAL A 113 22.14 8.21 -0.43
C VAL A 113 21.17 9.31 -0.86
N LYS A 114 21.58 10.57 -0.74
CA LYS A 114 20.76 11.70 -1.20
C LYS A 114 20.72 11.70 -2.72
N LEU A 115 19.52 11.76 -3.30
CA LEU A 115 19.36 11.85 -4.75
C LEU A 115 19.64 13.28 -5.23
N PRO A 116 20.21 13.45 -6.44
CA PRO A 116 20.30 14.77 -7.06
C PRO A 116 18.88 15.33 -7.27
N PRO A 117 18.70 16.66 -7.32
CA PRO A 117 17.40 17.25 -7.61
C PRO A 117 16.80 16.69 -8.91
N TYR A 118 15.49 16.40 -8.87
CA TYR A 118 14.73 15.98 -10.04
C TYR A 118 14.77 17.05 -11.14
N GLN A 119 14.55 16.62 -12.38
CA GLN A 119 14.43 17.52 -13.52
C GLN A 119 12.97 17.76 -13.88
N ASN A 120 12.66 18.98 -14.32
CA ASN A 120 11.39 19.25 -14.97
C ASN A 120 11.35 18.55 -16.33
N VAL A 121 10.31 17.74 -16.55
CA VAL A 121 10.13 16.97 -17.78
C VAL A 121 9.18 17.71 -18.71
N ASN A 122 9.74 18.45 -19.66
CA ASN A 122 8.98 19.33 -20.57
C ASN A 122 8.40 18.61 -21.80
N ALA A 123 7.94 17.38 -21.65
CA ALA A 123 7.33 16.60 -22.73
C ALA A 123 5.81 16.82 -22.78
N SER A 124 5.24 16.95 -23.98
CA SER A 124 3.77 17.05 -24.14
C SER A 124 3.11 15.75 -23.69
N LEU A 125 2.22 15.82 -22.70
CA LEU A 125 1.54 14.65 -22.13
C LEU A 125 0.85 13.80 -23.21
N GLY A 126 0.10 14.44 -24.12
CA GLY A 126 -0.59 13.72 -25.21
C GLY A 126 0.36 13.04 -26.20
N VAL A 127 1.58 13.56 -26.38
CA VAL A 127 2.62 12.89 -27.18
C VAL A 127 3.21 11.72 -26.40
N THR A 128 3.56 11.93 -25.13
CA THR A 128 4.14 10.90 -24.26
C THR A 128 3.21 9.69 -24.11
N VAL A 129 1.92 9.93 -23.85
CA VAL A 129 0.91 8.86 -23.73
C VAL A 129 0.81 8.04 -25.03
N ARG A 130 0.82 8.69 -26.20
CA ARG A 130 0.78 8.00 -27.50
C ARG A 130 2.06 7.23 -27.80
N ALA A 131 3.21 7.76 -27.39
CA ALA A 131 4.53 7.14 -27.61
C ALA A 131 4.85 6.01 -26.62
N ARG A 132 4.23 5.99 -25.44
CA ARG A 132 4.52 5.03 -24.37
C ARG A 132 4.34 3.59 -24.85
N ARG A 133 5.37 2.77 -24.70
CA ARG A 133 5.37 1.33 -25.02
C ARG A 133 6.13 0.58 -23.93
N SER A 134 5.75 -0.67 -23.69
CA SER A 134 6.50 -1.57 -22.82
C SER A 134 7.73 -2.04 -23.57
N ARG A 135 8.92 -1.60 -23.14
CA ARG A 135 10.20 -1.97 -23.75
C ARG A 135 10.88 -2.99 -22.85
N ARG A 136 11.26 -4.13 -23.44
CA ARG A 136 11.87 -5.28 -22.74
C ARG A 136 13.30 -5.59 -23.22
N GLN A 137 13.78 -4.85 -24.22
CA GLN A 137 15.16 -4.90 -24.68
C GLN A 137 15.86 -3.65 -24.18
N PHE A 138 16.93 -3.84 -23.43
CA PHE A 138 17.74 -2.76 -22.87
C PHE A 138 19.18 -2.88 -23.35
N SER A 139 19.86 -1.73 -23.42
CA SER A 139 21.30 -1.65 -23.71
C SER A 139 22.11 -1.80 -22.41
N ASP A 140 23.39 -2.15 -22.53
CA ASP A 140 24.32 -2.23 -21.38
C ASP A 140 24.70 -0.87 -20.78
N ARG A 141 24.17 0.23 -21.31
CA ARG A 141 24.47 1.58 -20.83
C ARG A 141 23.89 1.79 -19.43
N ALA A 142 24.70 2.36 -18.55
CA ALA A 142 24.24 2.80 -17.25
C ALA A 142 23.23 3.95 -17.39
N MET A 143 22.18 3.91 -16.56
CA MET A 143 21.22 5.00 -16.45
C MET A 143 21.85 6.15 -15.64
N PRO A 144 21.74 7.41 -16.08
CA PRO A 144 22.16 8.54 -15.27
C PRO A 144 21.37 8.60 -13.96
N LEU A 145 22.03 8.79 -12.81
CA LEU A 145 21.37 8.88 -11.50
C LEU A 145 20.31 9.96 -11.44
N ARG A 146 20.51 11.06 -12.17
CA ARG A 146 19.53 12.15 -12.26
C ARG A 146 18.23 11.72 -12.97
N THR A 147 18.32 10.81 -13.94
CA THR A 147 17.15 10.24 -14.61
C THR A 147 16.38 9.35 -13.64
N LEU A 148 17.05 8.45 -12.91
CA LEU A 148 16.42 7.66 -11.86
C LEU A 148 15.76 8.54 -10.78
N SER A 149 16.48 9.55 -10.30
CA SER A 149 15.96 10.54 -9.35
C SER A 149 14.65 11.17 -9.85
N THR A 150 14.64 11.60 -11.11
CA THR A 150 13.45 12.21 -11.73
C THR A 150 12.30 11.21 -11.82
N ILE A 151 12.55 9.97 -12.26
CA ILE A 151 11.52 8.92 -12.31
C ILE A 151 10.91 8.68 -10.92
N LEU A 152 11.72 8.53 -9.88
CA LEU A 152 11.25 8.29 -8.51
C LEU A 152 10.47 9.48 -7.94
N TYR A 153 10.91 10.71 -8.24
CA TYR A 153 10.19 11.92 -7.83
C TYR A 153 8.77 11.97 -8.39
N TYR A 154 8.60 11.75 -9.71
CA TYR A 154 7.27 11.76 -10.31
C TYR A 154 6.45 10.50 -9.98
N ALA A 155 7.09 9.40 -9.59
CA ALA A 155 6.39 8.21 -9.13
C ALA A 155 5.71 8.42 -7.77
N SER A 156 6.43 8.96 -6.79
CA SER A 156 5.91 9.09 -5.41
C SER A 156 6.54 10.18 -4.55
N GLY A 157 7.36 11.07 -5.12
CA GLY A 157 7.96 12.20 -4.43
C GLY A 157 6.93 13.22 -3.91
N VAL A 158 7.33 14.01 -2.91
CA VAL A 158 6.50 15.06 -2.33
C VAL A 158 6.38 16.25 -3.30
N THR A 159 5.15 16.59 -3.67
CA THR A 159 4.81 17.65 -4.65
C THR A 159 4.14 18.86 -4.00
N GLY A 160 3.70 18.74 -2.75
CA GLY A 160 3.12 19.84 -2.00
C GLY A 160 2.90 19.51 -0.54
N GLU A 161 2.52 20.52 0.21
CA GLU A 161 2.09 20.40 1.60
C GLU A 161 0.63 20.81 1.70
N LEU A 162 -0.12 20.04 2.49
CA LEU A 162 -1.53 20.27 2.76
C LEU A 162 -1.67 20.70 4.23
N PRO A 163 -2.06 21.96 4.50
CA PRO A 163 -2.37 22.36 5.86
C PRO A 163 -3.57 21.56 6.38
N LEU A 164 -3.36 20.87 7.49
CA LEU A 164 -4.45 20.29 8.27
C LEU A 164 -5.03 21.43 9.10
N VAL A 165 -6.25 21.85 8.76
CA VAL A 165 -6.97 22.91 9.48
C VAL A 165 -7.90 22.25 10.49
N SER A 166 -7.87 22.70 11.75
CA SER A 166 -8.97 22.53 12.69
C SER A 166 -9.69 23.83 12.94
N GLU A 167 -10.95 23.72 13.34
CA GLU A 167 -11.67 24.84 13.93
C GLU A 167 -11.06 25.18 15.30
N ASP A 168 -11.13 26.46 15.70
CA ASP A 168 -10.73 26.88 17.04
C ASP A 168 -11.53 26.11 18.10
N ASN A 169 -10.85 25.52 19.09
CA ASN A 169 -11.41 24.62 20.12
C ASN A 169 -11.93 23.25 19.63
N ASP A 170 -11.43 22.72 18.51
CA ASP A 170 -11.63 21.30 18.16
C ASP A 170 -11.04 20.40 19.27
N LEU A 171 -11.90 19.80 20.11
CA LEU A 171 -11.51 18.86 21.17
C LEU A 171 -10.82 17.59 20.63
N GLN A 172 -10.96 17.32 19.32
CA GLN A 172 -10.30 16.23 18.62
C GLN A 172 -8.92 16.64 18.07
N TRP A 173 -8.52 17.91 18.22
CA TRP A 173 -7.21 18.38 17.83
C TRP A 173 -6.12 17.84 18.78
N PRO A 174 -5.04 17.25 18.23
CA PRO A 174 -3.87 16.89 19.01
C PRO A 174 -3.35 18.08 19.83
N SER A 175 -3.57 18.08 21.14
CA SER A 175 -2.86 19.00 22.05
C SER A 175 -1.38 18.62 22.18
N TYR A 176 -1.03 17.39 21.78
CA TYR A 176 0.32 16.84 21.75
C TYR A 176 0.48 15.97 20.49
N ALA A 177 1.45 16.30 19.63
CA ALA A 177 1.83 15.46 18.49
C ALA A 177 3.35 15.25 18.51
N LEU A 178 3.83 14.14 17.96
CA LEU A 178 5.27 13.83 17.82
C LEU A 178 5.96 14.69 16.72
N GLY A 179 5.25 15.65 16.12
CA GLY A 179 5.71 16.50 15.02
C GLY A 179 4.93 17.82 14.95
N SER A 180 5.26 18.67 13.97
CA SER A 180 4.52 19.92 13.72
C SER A 180 3.06 19.59 13.35
N PRO A 181 2.04 19.92 14.17
CA PRO A 181 0.70 19.33 14.04
C PRO A 181 -0.11 19.74 12.80
N GLY A 182 0.47 20.42 11.83
CA GLY A 182 -0.28 21.22 10.86
C GLY A 182 -0.11 20.89 9.39
N LEU A 183 0.82 20.02 8.98
CA LEU A 183 1.13 19.82 7.55
C LEU A 183 1.23 18.35 7.18
N ALA A 184 0.33 17.90 6.31
CA ALA A 184 0.43 16.62 5.62
C ALA A 184 1.18 16.80 4.30
N GLN A 185 1.88 15.77 3.83
CA GLN A 185 2.58 15.80 2.54
C GLN A 185 1.71 15.22 1.43
N ALA A 186 1.58 15.96 0.33
CA ALA A 186 1.00 15.48 -0.91
C ALA A 186 2.10 14.90 -1.80
N THR A 187 1.86 13.70 -2.34
CA THR A 187 2.78 12.97 -3.21
C THR A 187 2.35 13.08 -4.67
N ALA A 188 3.25 12.73 -5.58
CA ALA A 188 2.99 12.80 -7.02
C ALA A 188 1.85 11.85 -7.45
N ALA A 189 1.84 10.60 -6.96
CA ALA A 189 0.73 9.66 -7.16
C ALA A 189 -0.40 9.93 -6.15
N SER A 190 -1.64 9.76 -6.57
CA SER A 190 -2.77 9.86 -5.66
C SER A 190 -2.82 8.67 -4.70
N SER A 191 -3.44 8.88 -3.56
CA SER A 191 -3.59 7.85 -2.53
C SER A 191 -4.93 7.99 -1.82
N GLY A 192 -5.62 6.88 -1.60
CA GLY A 192 -6.89 6.85 -0.88
C GLY A 192 -6.74 7.44 0.51
N GLY A 193 -7.28 8.65 0.74
CA GLY A 193 -7.15 9.37 2.01
C GLY A 193 -5.72 9.81 2.35
N GLY A 194 -4.82 9.88 1.37
CA GLY A 194 -3.45 10.37 1.55
C GLY A 194 -2.54 9.48 2.41
N LEU A 195 -2.94 8.22 2.66
CA LEU A 195 -2.22 7.34 3.58
C LEU A 195 -0.94 6.73 2.99
N ASN A 196 -0.81 6.72 1.66
CA ASN A 196 0.36 6.28 0.91
C ASN A 196 0.97 4.93 1.38
N PRO A 197 0.16 3.85 1.46
CA PRO A 197 0.61 2.54 1.94
C PRO A 197 1.64 1.84 1.04
N VAL A 198 1.90 2.31 -0.19
CA VAL A 198 2.83 1.66 -1.14
C VAL A 198 4.20 2.32 -1.11
N SER A 199 5.23 1.50 -0.86
CA SER A 199 6.64 1.90 -0.88
C SER A 199 7.37 1.34 -2.10
N LEU A 200 8.32 2.09 -2.65
CA LEU A 200 9.15 1.64 -3.77
C LEU A 200 10.48 1.07 -3.25
N TYR A 201 10.62 -0.25 -3.40
CA TYR A 201 11.87 -0.97 -3.20
C TYR A 201 12.58 -1.09 -4.56
N LEU A 202 13.89 -0.94 -4.57
CA LEU A 202 14.68 -0.92 -5.79
C LEU A 202 15.79 -1.95 -5.70
N VAL A 203 16.04 -2.64 -6.79
CA VAL A 203 17.30 -3.36 -7.04
C VAL A 203 18.02 -2.60 -8.13
N VAL A 204 19.17 -2.04 -7.78
CA VAL A 204 19.98 -1.18 -8.65
C VAL A 204 21.18 -1.97 -9.13
N GLU A 205 21.35 -2.08 -10.44
CA GLU A 205 22.50 -2.75 -11.07
C GLU A 205 23.29 -1.82 -11.99
N ARG A 206 22.65 -0.94 -12.76
CA ARG A 206 23.36 -0.12 -13.76
C ARG A 206 22.93 1.34 -13.69
N VAL A 207 23.32 2.02 -12.61
CA VAL A 207 23.05 3.45 -12.40
C VAL A 207 24.36 4.18 -12.11
N GLU A 208 24.62 5.25 -12.84
CA GLU A 208 25.87 6.01 -12.72
C GLU A 208 26.03 6.62 -11.33
N GLY A 209 27.16 6.37 -10.66
CA GLY A 209 27.47 6.96 -9.36
C GLY A 209 26.62 6.44 -8.19
N LEU A 210 25.82 5.39 -8.39
CA LEU A 210 25.10 4.70 -7.33
C LEU A 210 25.63 3.27 -7.20
N THR A 211 26.03 2.88 -5.99
CA THR A 211 26.49 1.51 -5.74
C THR A 211 25.37 0.51 -6.02
N GLU A 212 25.69 -0.60 -6.67
CA GLU A 212 24.74 -1.67 -6.89
C GLU A 212 24.22 -2.25 -5.56
N GLY A 213 22.96 -2.68 -5.53
CA GLY A 213 22.35 -3.25 -4.34
C GLY A 213 20.86 -2.99 -4.24
N THR A 214 20.30 -3.26 -3.05
CA THR A 214 18.89 -3.08 -2.75
C THR A 214 18.65 -1.82 -1.93
N TYR A 215 17.60 -1.08 -2.28
CA TYR A 215 17.29 0.22 -1.72
C TYR A 215 15.79 0.37 -1.46
N VAL A 216 15.42 1.31 -0.59
CA VAL A 216 14.06 1.83 -0.45
C VAL A 216 14.09 3.32 -0.74
N TYR A 217 13.16 3.80 -1.56
CA TYR A 217 12.99 5.22 -1.79
C TYR A 217 12.25 5.88 -0.64
N LEU A 218 12.80 7.00 -0.16
CA LEU A 218 12.24 7.84 0.92
C LEU A 218 11.75 9.16 0.30
N PRO A 219 10.44 9.30 0.04
CA PRO A 219 9.90 10.48 -0.64
C PRO A 219 10.09 11.79 0.12
N SER A 220 9.97 11.79 1.45
CA SER A 220 9.98 13.01 2.27
C SER A 220 11.34 13.70 2.20
N THR A 221 12.40 12.88 2.22
CA THR A 221 13.78 13.35 2.12
C THR A 221 14.34 13.27 0.70
N HIS A 222 13.58 12.82 -0.29
CA HIS A 222 14.04 12.55 -1.65
C HIS A 222 15.42 11.84 -1.67
N SER A 223 15.47 10.66 -1.06
CA SER A 223 16.70 9.90 -0.86
C SER A 223 16.48 8.39 -0.99
N LEU A 224 17.57 7.63 -1.06
CA LEU A 224 17.55 6.16 -1.07
C LEU A 224 18.18 5.62 0.22
N LYS A 225 17.45 4.77 0.95
CA LYS A 225 17.99 3.98 2.05
C LYS A 225 18.56 2.67 1.51
N ARG A 226 19.87 2.46 1.62
CA ARG A 226 20.49 1.20 1.21
C ARG A 226 20.18 0.10 2.24
N LEU A 227 19.53 -0.98 1.78
CA LEU A 227 19.26 -2.16 2.58
C LEU A 227 20.48 -3.10 2.56
N ARG A 228 20.91 -3.50 1.36
CA ARG A 228 22.07 -4.38 1.13
C ARG A 228 22.90 -3.84 -0.05
N ALA A 229 24.22 -3.81 0.07
CA ALA A 229 25.10 -3.59 -1.08
C ALA A 229 25.17 -4.89 -1.89
N ALA A 230 25.30 -4.80 -3.21
CA ALA A 230 25.45 -5.99 -4.05
C ALA A 230 26.84 -6.63 -3.89
N ASP A 231 26.84 -7.94 -3.77
CA ASP A 231 27.98 -8.82 -4.02
C ASP A 231 27.61 -9.78 -5.16
N GLU A 232 28.51 -10.70 -5.50
CA GLU A 232 28.26 -11.65 -6.59
C GLU A 232 27.06 -12.57 -6.31
N GLN A 233 26.86 -12.92 -5.05
CA GLN A 233 25.72 -13.74 -4.63
C GLN A 233 24.39 -13.00 -4.85
N ILE A 234 24.29 -11.75 -4.45
CA ILE A 234 23.08 -10.92 -4.62
C ILE A 234 22.76 -10.72 -6.10
N ARG A 235 23.79 -10.51 -6.94
CA ARG A 235 23.60 -10.41 -8.40
C ARG A 235 23.03 -11.70 -8.98
N GLU A 236 23.62 -12.84 -8.61
CA GLU A 236 23.16 -14.13 -9.12
C GLU A 236 21.75 -14.48 -8.62
N GLU A 237 21.45 -14.23 -7.34
CA GLU A 237 20.11 -14.38 -6.78
C GLU A 237 19.08 -13.53 -7.55
N HIS A 238 19.39 -12.25 -7.83
CA HIS A 238 18.48 -11.38 -8.58
C HIS A 238 18.32 -11.82 -10.05
N ARG A 239 19.40 -12.25 -10.71
CA ARG A 239 19.34 -12.81 -12.08
C ARG A 239 18.50 -14.08 -12.13
N ALA A 240 18.59 -14.93 -11.09
CA ALA A 240 17.78 -16.14 -10.97
C ALA A 240 16.30 -15.80 -10.83
N LEU A 241 15.93 -14.84 -9.97
CA LEU A 241 14.56 -14.32 -9.89
C LEU A 241 14.09 -13.79 -11.26
N GLY A 242 15.00 -13.13 -11.99
CA GLY A 242 14.72 -12.56 -13.30
C GLY A 242 14.36 -13.57 -14.39
N GLN A 243 14.69 -14.85 -14.23
CA GLN A 243 14.28 -15.90 -15.17
C GLN A 243 12.75 -16.05 -15.24
N SER A 244 12.03 -15.61 -14.20
CA SER A 244 10.56 -15.66 -14.13
C SER A 244 9.85 -14.46 -14.76
N TRP A 245 10.59 -13.42 -15.17
CA TRP A 245 10.02 -12.15 -15.67
C TRP A 245 9.34 -12.24 -17.04
N GLY A 246 9.52 -13.36 -17.72
CA GLY A 246 8.84 -13.68 -18.98
C GLY A 246 9.74 -13.55 -20.22
N PRO A 247 9.20 -13.89 -21.41
CA PRO A 247 9.99 -13.98 -22.62
C PRO A 247 10.42 -12.60 -23.15
N ASN A 248 11.56 -12.57 -23.84
CA ASN A 248 12.14 -11.38 -24.47
C ASN A 248 12.56 -10.27 -23.49
N LEU A 249 12.87 -10.64 -22.25
CA LEU A 249 13.48 -9.78 -21.24
C LEU A 249 14.74 -10.48 -20.75
N ASP A 250 15.90 -9.85 -20.93
CA ASP A 250 17.17 -10.36 -20.39
C ASP A 250 17.43 -9.68 -19.05
N PRO A 251 17.40 -10.43 -17.92
CA PRO A 251 17.65 -9.86 -16.59
C PRO A 251 18.99 -9.15 -16.50
N SER A 252 19.98 -9.54 -17.30
CA SER A 252 21.33 -8.97 -17.24
C SER A 252 21.46 -7.56 -17.81
N THR A 253 20.47 -7.15 -18.60
CA THR A 253 20.41 -5.82 -19.21
C THR A 253 19.54 -4.85 -18.40
N VAL A 254 18.84 -5.33 -17.37
CA VAL A 254 18.02 -4.48 -16.50
C VAL A 254 18.93 -3.57 -15.68
N GLY A 255 18.66 -2.26 -15.72
CA GLY A 255 19.42 -1.29 -14.93
C GLY A 255 18.86 -1.12 -13.52
N VAL A 256 17.54 -1.11 -13.40
CA VAL A 256 16.82 -1.01 -12.12
C VAL A 256 15.55 -1.87 -12.17
N ALA A 257 15.34 -2.71 -11.16
CA ALA A 257 14.04 -3.33 -10.89
C ALA A 257 13.35 -2.58 -9.74
N VAL A 258 12.10 -2.17 -9.95
CA VAL A 258 11.25 -1.45 -9.01
C VAL A 258 10.17 -2.40 -8.51
N TYR A 259 10.08 -2.57 -7.19
CA TYR A 259 9.16 -3.45 -6.50
C TYR A 259 8.23 -2.61 -5.62
N TYR A 260 6.91 -2.80 -5.79
CA TYR A 260 5.88 -2.04 -5.10
C TYR A 260 5.42 -2.84 -3.88
N VAL A 261 5.76 -2.34 -2.71
CA VAL A 261 5.51 -3.05 -1.44
C VAL A 261 4.39 -2.37 -0.68
N TYR A 262 3.28 -3.07 -0.53
CA TYR A 262 2.12 -2.64 0.24
C TYR A 262 2.34 -2.92 1.73
N SER A 263 2.21 -1.88 2.55
CA SER A 263 2.21 -2.00 4.02
C SER A 263 0.77 -2.01 4.53
N VAL A 264 0.29 -3.19 4.94
CA VAL A 264 -1.13 -3.45 5.24
C VAL A 264 -1.70 -2.49 6.29
N TYR A 265 -0.95 -2.26 7.37
CA TYR A 265 -1.45 -1.52 8.52
C TYR A 265 -1.55 0.00 8.31
N GLU A 266 -0.97 0.54 7.24
CA GLU A 266 -1.00 1.99 6.97
C GLU A 266 -2.43 2.48 6.70
N ASN A 267 -3.20 1.69 5.94
CA ASN A 267 -4.54 2.06 5.50
C ASN A 267 -5.66 1.12 5.98
N ALA A 268 -5.34 -0.13 6.38
CA ALA A 268 -6.36 -1.09 6.84
C ALA A 268 -7.06 -0.63 8.11
N ARG A 269 -6.39 0.12 8.99
CA ARG A 269 -7.05 0.71 10.18
C ARG A 269 -8.20 1.67 9.84
N LYS A 270 -8.19 2.26 8.63
CA LYS A 270 -9.23 3.18 8.16
C LYS A 270 -10.24 2.47 7.26
N TYR A 271 -9.74 1.63 6.35
CA TYR A 271 -10.53 1.08 5.25
C TYR A 271 -10.77 -0.43 5.35
N GLY A 272 -10.27 -1.10 6.38
CA GLY A 272 -10.28 -2.56 6.50
C GLY A 272 -9.69 -3.21 5.26
N ASP A 273 -10.38 -4.24 4.76
CA ASP A 273 -9.97 -5.02 3.58
C ASP A 273 -9.89 -4.17 2.30
N LEU A 274 -10.57 -3.02 2.25
CA LEU A 274 -10.52 -2.11 1.11
C LEU A 274 -9.18 -1.40 0.97
N GLY A 275 -8.39 -1.41 2.04
CA GLY A 275 -7.02 -0.96 1.99
C GLY A 275 -6.23 -1.64 0.86
N LEU A 276 -6.49 -2.92 0.60
CA LEU A 276 -5.85 -3.67 -0.48
C LEU A 276 -6.21 -3.12 -1.86
N LEU A 277 -7.48 -2.84 -2.12
CA LEU A 277 -7.92 -2.30 -3.41
C LEU A 277 -7.31 -0.92 -3.66
N PHE A 278 -7.29 -0.07 -2.64
CA PHE A 278 -6.66 1.25 -2.75
C PHE A 278 -5.15 1.15 -2.97
N ALA A 279 -4.47 0.20 -2.32
CA ALA A 279 -3.05 -0.03 -2.55
C ALA A 279 -2.75 -0.53 -3.97
N ALA A 280 -3.61 -1.38 -4.54
CA ALA A 280 -3.45 -1.83 -5.92
C ALA A 280 -3.63 -0.68 -6.93
N ILE A 281 -4.61 0.20 -6.69
CA ILE A 281 -4.81 1.41 -7.52
C ILE A 281 -3.60 2.33 -7.41
N GLU A 282 -3.13 2.63 -6.19
CA GLU A 282 -1.96 3.48 -5.95
C GLU A 282 -0.70 2.93 -6.62
N ALA A 283 -0.44 1.62 -6.54
CA ALA A 283 0.68 0.99 -7.23
C ALA A 283 0.58 1.16 -8.76
N GLY A 284 -0.63 1.04 -9.32
CA GLY A 284 -0.90 1.27 -10.74
C GLY A 284 -0.68 2.72 -11.17
N GLU A 285 -1.07 3.68 -10.34
CA GLU A 285 -0.83 5.12 -10.58
C GLU A 285 0.67 5.45 -10.58
N MET A 286 1.39 4.97 -9.56
CA MET A 286 2.85 5.10 -9.49
C MET A 286 3.54 4.46 -10.70
N ALA A 287 3.12 3.26 -11.12
CA ALA A 287 3.65 2.58 -12.32
C ALA A 287 3.36 3.35 -13.62
N ALA A 288 2.15 3.91 -13.75
CA ALA A 288 1.79 4.76 -14.88
C ALA A 288 2.71 6.00 -14.95
N HIS A 289 2.99 6.65 -13.82
CA HIS A 289 3.92 7.77 -13.74
C HIS A 289 5.33 7.35 -14.17
N ILE A 290 5.85 6.24 -13.65
CA ILE A 290 7.15 5.70 -14.05
C ILE A 290 7.21 5.47 -15.56
N HIS A 291 6.18 4.88 -16.15
CA HIS A 291 6.12 4.63 -17.60
C HIS A 291 6.10 5.92 -18.43
N LEU A 292 5.34 6.93 -18.01
CA LEU A 292 5.26 8.20 -18.73
C LEU A 292 6.58 8.97 -18.65
N ILE A 293 7.18 9.04 -17.47
CA ILE A 293 8.46 9.73 -17.27
C ILE A 293 9.61 8.98 -17.97
N SER A 294 9.60 7.64 -17.91
CA SER A 294 10.56 6.83 -18.68
C SER A 294 10.44 7.09 -20.18
N THR A 295 9.22 7.13 -20.70
CA THR A 295 8.97 7.45 -22.12
C THR A 295 9.50 8.85 -22.48
N ALA A 296 9.24 9.85 -21.64
CA ALA A 296 9.68 11.23 -21.87
C ALA A 296 11.20 11.42 -21.73
N THR A 297 11.88 10.55 -20.96
CA THR A 297 13.33 10.58 -20.74
C THR A 297 14.10 9.54 -21.56
N ASN A 298 13.42 8.86 -22.51
CA ASN A 298 13.95 7.79 -23.35
C ASN A 298 14.57 6.61 -22.56
N VAL A 299 14.02 6.33 -21.39
CA VAL A 299 14.26 5.12 -20.62
C VAL A 299 13.25 4.06 -21.04
N GLY A 300 13.74 2.83 -21.26
CA GLY A 300 12.88 1.67 -21.45
C GLY A 300 12.27 1.25 -20.13
N SER A 301 10.98 0.90 -20.15
CA SER A 301 10.26 0.43 -18.96
C SER A 301 9.28 -0.67 -19.35
N SER A 302 9.14 -1.68 -18.49
CA SER A 302 8.09 -2.70 -18.62
C SER A 302 7.63 -3.15 -17.25
N ASP A 303 6.32 -3.14 -17.06
CA ASP A 303 5.70 -3.88 -15.97
C ASP A 303 5.90 -5.38 -16.16
N LEU A 304 6.02 -6.07 -15.03
CA LEU A 304 6.12 -7.51 -14.95
C LEU A 304 4.77 -8.06 -14.47
N GLY A 305 4.31 -9.13 -15.10
CA GLY A 305 3.14 -9.91 -14.64
C GLY A 305 3.53 -11.28 -14.08
N GLY A 306 4.74 -11.76 -14.41
CA GLY A 306 5.33 -12.98 -13.88
C GLY A 306 6.51 -12.63 -12.99
N TRP A 307 6.44 -13.04 -11.72
CA TRP A 307 7.58 -13.05 -10.81
C TRP A 307 7.34 -14.07 -9.69
N GLU A 308 8.41 -14.64 -9.16
CA GLU A 308 8.32 -15.50 -7.97
C GLU A 308 8.20 -14.65 -6.70
N LYS A 309 6.95 -14.43 -6.24
CA LYS A 309 6.64 -13.56 -5.10
C LYS A 309 7.43 -13.89 -3.84
N VAL A 310 7.35 -15.13 -3.34
CA VAL A 310 7.97 -15.50 -2.05
C VAL A 310 9.50 -15.40 -2.06
N PRO A 311 10.22 -15.94 -3.07
CA PRO A 311 11.65 -15.72 -3.21
C PRO A 311 12.03 -14.23 -3.30
N THR A 312 11.28 -13.43 -4.07
CA THR A 312 11.52 -11.99 -4.22
C THR A 312 11.33 -11.24 -2.90
N GLU A 313 10.28 -11.55 -2.15
CA GLU A 313 10.02 -10.96 -0.83
C GLU A 313 11.15 -11.27 0.16
N ARG A 314 11.63 -12.52 0.18
CA ARG A 314 12.78 -12.91 1.01
C ARG A 314 14.06 -12.17 0.61
N PHE A 315 14.32 -12.06 -0.69
CA PHE A 315 15.47 -11.33 -1.22
C PHE A 315 15.47 -9.85 -0.78
N LEU A 316 14.30 -9.21 -0.81
CA LEU A 316 14.07 -7.84 -0.36
C LEU A 316 14.02 -7.68 1.18
N GLY A 317 14.01 -8.78 1.94
CA GLY A 317 13.91 -8.77 3.40
C GLY A 317 12.51 -8.43 3.93
N LEU A 318 11.46 -8.78 3.17
CA LEU A 318 10.06 -8.58 3.55
C LEU A 318 9.52 -9.77 4.35
N ASP A 319 8.54 -9.51 5.22
CA ASP A 319 7.92 -10.55 6.04
C ASP A 319 6.86 -11.37 5.28
N GLY A 320 6.35 -10.87 4.14
CA GLY A 320 5.27 -11.49 3.38
C GLY A 320 3.92 -11.49 4.10
N LEU A 321 3.81 -10.81 5.24
CA LEU A 321 2.62 -10.74 6.09
C LEU A 321 2.11 -9.29 6.15
N SER A 322 2.85 -8.41 6.82
CA SER A 322 2.51 -6.99 6.97
C SER A 322 2.99 -6.14 5.80
N LYS A 323 4.04 -6.60 5.12
CA LYS A 323 4.59 -5.99 3.91
C LYS A 323 4.59 -7.00 2.78
N GLN A 324 3.82 -6.70 1.75
CA GLN A 324 3.63 -7.60 0.62
C GLN A 324 4.01 -6.96 -0.70
N LEU A 325 4.76 -7.69 -1.51
CA LEU A 325 5.02 -7.32 -2.90
C LEU A 325 3.75 -7.49 -3.72
N ILE A 326 3.25 -6.40 -4.32
CA ILE A 326 2.00 -6.41 -5.10
C ILE A 326 2.18 -6.08 -6.58
N HIS A 327 3.29 -5.45 -6.96
CA HIS A 327 3.60 -5.10 -8.36
C HIS A 327 5.11 -4.98 -8.59
N ALA A 328 5.55 -5.08 -9.84
CA ALA A 328 6.96 -4.89 -10.22
C ALA A 328 7.11 -4.28 -11.62
N THR A 329 8.11 -3.41 -11.77
CA THR A 329 8.47 -2.74 -13.03
C THR A 329 9.98 -2.80 -13.22
N VAL A 330 10.45 -3.13 -14.43
CA VAL A 330 11.87 -3.07 -14.78
C VAL A 330 12.16 -1.87 -15.66
N LEU A 331 13.34 -1.28 -15.45
CA LEU A 331 13.83 -0.10 -16.15
C LEU A 331 15.24 -0.38 -16.70
N GLY A 332 15.51 0.16 -17.89
CA GLY A 332 16.83 0.09 -18.51
C GLY A 332 16.96 1.11 -19.63
N MET A 333 18.20 1.42 -20.02
CA MET A 333 18.43 2.31 -21.15
C MET A 333 17.95 1.63 -22.43
N ALA A 334 17.06 2.27 -23.19
CA ALA A 334 16.55 1.69 -24.41
C ALA A 334 17.66 1.47 -25.46
N VAL A 335 17.50 0.38 -26.22
CA VAL A 335 18.26 0.10 -27.46
C VAL A 335 17.82 1.06 -28.56
#